data_AF-A0A972XDP3-F1
#
_entry.id   AF-A0A972XDP3-F1
#
_cell.length_a   1.000
_cell.length_b   1.000
_cell.length_c   1.000
_cell.angle_alpha   90.00
_cell.angle_beta   90.00
_cell.angle_gamma   90.00
#
_symmetry.space_group_name_H-M   'P 1'
#
loop_
_entity.id
_entity.type
_entity.pdbx_description
1 polymer ?
#
loop_
_entity_poly.entity_id
_entity_poly.type
_entity_poly.pdbx_seq_one_letter_code
_entity_poly.pdbx_strand_id
1 'polypeptide(L)'
;MTQLVAAYKALTTQLTPGYLKRLTNTLGIVCVFVATAILVNEPLRNELLSSVNSFPVASVQEDTIEPILNSEDSSMKAVSFGRLDQTQTSLNPLALLTPEILRAPVPSIEPLASQISGKIDPKALDSGLIVAADDQQKIVQYMAEKYSIEAKAIGQYLAHVMVVAREVNLDPLLLFAVMAIESNFNPLAQSPAGAQGLMQVLTRLHEEKFVPYGGPGAAFKPEANIRVGAYILKHFIAISGSIHGGLRHYVGGAVIGDGGYVGKVLREREQLITLLSEKTNLSDNSANLKQTISR
;
A
#
# COMPACT_ATOMS: atom_id res chain seq x y z
N MET A 1 44.35 35.27 7.58
CA MET A 1 43.70 34.07 6.99
C MET A 1 44.01 32.78 7.76
N THR A 2 45.22 32.59 8.29
CA THR A 2 45.65 31.31 8.91
C THR A 2 44.91 30.95 10.21
N GLN A 3 44.50 31.95 11.02
CA GLN A 3 43.71 31.69 12.24
C GLN A 3 42.23 31.38 11.97
N LEU A 4 41.66 31.91 10.88
CA LEU A 4 40.25 31.66 10.50
C LEU A 4 40.06 30.22 10.01
N VAL A 5 41.04 29.69 9.27
CA VAL A 5 41.03 28.30 8.79
C VAL A 5 41.25 27.31 9.93
N ALA A 6 42.07 27.67 10.93
CA ALA A 6 42.27 26.85 12.13
C ALA A 6 41.01 26.80 13.01
N ALA A 7 40.31 27.92 13.17
CA ALA A 7 39.04 27.99 13.90
C ALA A 7 37.93 27.19 13.20
N TYR A 8 37.84 27.27 11.86
CA TYR A 8 36.89 26.49 11.08
C TYR A 8 37.17 24.98 11.17
N LYS A 9 38.45 24.58 11.08
CA LYS A 9 38.85 23.17 11.17
C LYS A 9 38.57 22.61 12.56
N ALA A 10 38.86 23.36 13.63
CA ALA A 10 38.55 22.97 15.01
C ALA A 10 37.05 22.86 15.31
N LEU A 11 36.21 23.70 14.69
CA LEU A 11 34.76 23.61 14.79
C LEU A 11 34.21 22.36 14.09
N THR A 12 34.80 21.96 12.96
CA THR A 12 34.37 20.76 12.22
C THR A 12 34.80 19.43 12.84
N THR A 13 35.84 19.40 13.68
CA THR A 13 36.30 18.14 14.32
C THR A 13 35.49 17.73 15.56
N GLN A 14 34.62 18.60 16.09
CA GLN A 14 33.82 18.29 17.30
C GLN A 14 32.35 17.94 17.02
N LEU A 15 31.86 18.07 15.78
CA LEU A 15 30.48 17.67 15.44
C LEU A 15 30.45 16.25 14.87
N THR A 16 30.10 15.28 15.72
CA THR A 16 29.82 13.92 15.27
C THR A 16 28.52 13.87 14.45
N PRO A 17 28.38 12.95 13.46
CA PRO A 17 27.19 12.88 12.58
C PRO A 17 25.85 12.75 13.33
N GLY A 18 25.88 12.21 14.55
CA GLY A 18 24.71 12.10 15.43
C GLY A 18 24.20 13.44 15.97
N TYR A 19 25.07 14.45 16.10
CA TYR A 19 24.68 15.78 16.59
C TYR A 19 23.91 16.58 15.53
N LEU A 20 24.33 16.49 14.26
CA LEU A 20 23.60 17.11 13.14
C LEU A 20 22.22 16.50 12.94
N LYS A 21 22.08 15.17 13.08
CA LYS A 21 20.77 14.48 13.00
C LYS A 21 19.85 14.84 14.17
N ARG A 22 20.41 15.08 15.36
CA ARG A 22 19.65 15.57 16.53
C ARG A 22 19.25 17.04 16.35
N LEU A 23 20.13 17.88 15.79
CA LEU A 23 19.86 19.28 15.51
C LEU A 23 18.77 19.45 14.45
N THR A 24 18.76 18.66 13.36
CA THR A 24 17.69 18.71 12.36
C THR A 24 16.35 18.20 12.89
N ASN A 25 16.38 17.18 13.76
CA ASN A 25 15.16 16.69 14.41
C ASN A 25 14.61 17.68 15.44
N THR A 26 15.46 18.34 16.23
CA THR A 26 14.99 19.37 17.19
C THR A 26 14.52 20.63 16.47
N LEU A 27 15.18 21.07 15.40
CA LEU A 27 14.72 22.20 14.59
C LEU A 27 13.36 21.91 13.93
N GLY A 28 13.18 20.70 13.40
CA GLY A 28 11.90 20.27 12.82
C GLY A 28 10.77 20.23 13.84
N ILE A 29 11.03 19.75 15.05
CA ILE A 29 10.05 19.74 16.15
C ILE A 29 9.70 21.19 16.58
N VAL A 30 10.70 22.08 16.70
CA VAL A 30 10.46 23.49 17.02
C VAL A 30 9.65 24.18 15.92
N CYS A 31 9.90 23.92 14.64
CA CYS A 31 9.10 24.45 13.54
C CYS A 31 7.64 23.98 13.59
N VAL A 32 7.39 22.72 13.97
CA VAL A 32 6.02 22.21 14.12
C VAL A 32 5.32 22.94 15.27
N PHE A 33 5.96 23.07 16.45
CA PHE A 33 5.36 23.77 17.59
C PHE A 33 5.15 25.27 17.33
N VAL A 34 6.05 25.92 16.61
CA VAL A 34 5.89 27.33 16.21
C VAL A 34 4.75 27.47 15.19
N ALA A 35 4.62 26.56 14.22
CA ALA A 35 3.51 26.56 13.27
C ALA A 35 2.16 26.31 13.96
N THR A 36 2.07 25.35 14.90
CA THR A 36 0.84 25.17 15.69
C THR A 36 0.55 26.34 16.62
N ALA A 37 1.58 26.96 17.23
CA ALA A 37 1.39 28.15 18.06
C ALA A 37 0.89 29.36 17.24
N ILE A 38 1.34 29.51 15.99
CA ILE A 38 0.86 30.55 15.05
C ILE A 38 -0.57 30.26 14.59
N LEU A 39 -0.95 28.98 14.41
CA LEU A 39 -2.31 28.58 14.03
C LEU A 39 -3.33 28.76 15.16
N VAL A 40 -2.91 28.59 16.41
CA VAL A 40 -3.78 28.68 17.58
C VAL A 40 -3.82 30.10 18.17
N ASN A 41 -2.78 30.92 17.97
CA ASN A 41 -2.68 32.26 18.56
C ASN A 41 -2.87 33.37 17.51
N GLU A 42 -4.14 33.75 17.34
CA GLU A 42 -4.63 34.83 16.47
C GLU A 42 -3.79 36.14 16.47
N PRO A 43 -3.42 36.73 17.63
CA PRO A 43 -2.64 37.97 17.65
C PRO A 43 -1.22 37.83 17.07
N LEU A 44 -0.56 36.68 17.30
CA LEU A 44 0.80 36.42 16.82
C LEU A 44 0.86 36.17 15.30
N ARG A 45 -0.19 35.57 14.74
CA ARG A 45 -0.33 35.38 13.29
C ARG A 45 -0.40 36.72 12.55
N ASN A 46 -1.13 37.69 13.10
CA ASN A 46 -1.35 38.97 12.44
C ASN A 46 -0.11 39.88 12.49
N GLU A 47 0.72 39.76 13.53
CA GLU A 47 2.00 40.47 13.67
C GLU A 47 3.10 39.88 12.75
N LEU A 48 3.07 38.58 12.49
CA LEU A 48 3.96 37.94 11.52
C LEU A 48 3.57 38.26 10.07
N LEU A 49 2.29 38.27 9.73
CA LEU A 49 1.83 38.58 8.37
C LEU A 49 2.11 40.03 7.96
N SER A 50 2.11 40.97 8.91
CA SER A 50 2.51 42.36 8.63
C SER A 50 4.00 42.51 8.33
N SER A 51 4.85 41.62 8.84
CA SER A 51 6.30 41.64 8.60
C SER A 51 6.71 41.10 7.21
N VAL A 52 5.88 40.23 6.61
CA VAL A 52 6.18 39.53 5.34
C VAL A 52 5.87 40.38 4.11
N ASN A 53 5.03 41.41 4.24
CA ASN A 53 4.70 42.34 3.14
C ASN A 53 5.81 43.36 2.81
N SER A 54 6.97 43.27 3.47
CA SER A 54 8.09 44.21 3.27
C SER A 54 9.17 43.72 2.29
N PHE A 55 8.98 42.58 1.62
CA PHE A 55 9.96 42.06 0.65
C PHE A 55 9.66 42.56 -0.78
N PRO A 56 10.60 43.25 -1.45
CA PRO A 56 10.38 43.76 -2.80
C PRO A 56 10.48 42.62 -3.82
N VAL A 57 9.38 42.36 -4.53
CA VAL A 57 9.35 41.43 -5.67
C VAL A 57 9.84 42.17 -6.92
N ALA A 58 10.89 41.65 -7.56
CA ALA A 58 11.37 42.13 -8.85
C ALA A 58 10.38 41.70 -9.96
N SER A 59 9.97 42.66 -10.78
CA SER A 59 9.04 42.48 -11.90
C SER A 59 9.69 41.75 -13.09
N VAL A 60 9.00 40.74 -13.63
CA VAL A 60 9.28 40.16 -14.95
C VAL A 60 8.19 40.64 -15.91
N GLN A 61 8.63 41.20 -17.03
CA GLN A 61 7.83 41.84 -18.08
C GLN A 61 7.02 40.81 -18.88
N GLU A 62 5.76 41.13 -19.16
CA GLU A 62 4.79 40.35 -19.92
C GLU A 62 4.68 40.96 -21.33
N ASP A 63 5.21 40.30 -22.36
CA ASP A 63 5.10 40.74 -23.76
C ASP A 63 4.02 39.93 -24.52
N THR A 64 2.86 40.57 -24.65
CA THR A 64 1.84 40.59 -25.72
C THR A 64 2.01 39.70 -26.96
N ILE A 65 1.02 38.82 -27.26
CA ILE A 65 0.46 38.60 -28.63
C ILE A 65 -1.06 38.25 -28.54
N GLU A 66 -1.85 38.87 -29.42
CA GLU A 66 -3.32 38.96 -29.55
C GLU A 66 -4.12 37.68 -29.93
N PRO A 67 -5.47 37.69 -29.78
CA PRO A 67 -6.34 36.55 -30.05
C PRO A 67 -6.85 36.51 -31.51
N ILE A 68 -6.92 35.32 -32.12
CA ILE A 68 -7.60 35.11 -33.40
C ILE A 68 -8.76 34.13 -33.18
N LEU A 69 -9.98 34.62 -33.39
CA LEU A 69 -11.22 33.86 -33.47
C LEU A 69 -11.56 33.55 -34.94
N ASN A 70 -12.21 32.39 -35.13
CA ASN A 70 -13.03 31.93 -36.26
C ASN A 70 -12.35 31.27 -37.49
N SER A 71 -12.65 29.99 -37.68
CA SER A 71 -13.57 29.55 -38.74
C SER A 71 -13.99 28.08 -38.53
N GLU A 72 -15.27 27.83 -38.74
CA GLU A 72 -15.91 26.53 -38.82
C GLU A 72 -15.40 25.75 -40.05
N ASP A 73 -15.15 24.44 -39.91
CA ASP A 73 -15.51 23.50 -40.97
C ASP A 73 -15.87 22.12 -40.41
N SER A 74 -16.86 21.54 -41.06
CA SER A 74 -17.68 20.41 -40.71
C SER A 74 -17.00 19.08 -41.06
N SER A 75 -17.12 18.07 -40.19
CA SER A 75 -17.51 16.70 -40.61
C SER A 75 -17.45 15.71 -39.45
N MET A 76 -18.62 15.18 -39.11
CA MET A 76 -18.76 13.99 -38.27
C MET A 76 -18.06 12.78 -38.91
N LYS A 77 -17.42 11.95 -38.07
CA LYS A 77 -17.27 10.51 -38.34
C LYS A 77 -17.64 9.72 -37.10
N ALA A 78 -18.80 9.07 -37.19
CA ALA A 78 -19.26 8.04 -36.26
C ALA A 78 -18.33 6.83 -36.32
N VAL A 79 -17.88 6.35 -35.16
CA VAL A 79 -17.12 5.09 -35.06
C VAL A 79 -18.11 3.94 -34.94
N SER A 80 -17.97 3.00 -35.86
CA SER A 80 -18.75 1.80 -36.08
C SER A 80 -18.72 0.83 -34.89
N PHE A 81 -19.90 0.48 -34.36
CA PHE A 81 -20.06 -0.67 -33.47
C PHE A 81 -20.06 -1.97 -34.29
N GLY A 82 -18.99 -2.74 -34.18
CA GLY A 82 -18.89 -4.09 -34.72
C GLY A 82 -19.78 -5.06 -33.93
N ARG A 83 -20.80 -5.57 -34.60
CA ARG A 83 -21.64 -6.72 -34.23
C ARG A 83 -20.81 -8.01 -34.31
N LEU A 84 -20.83 -8.83 -33.27
CA LEU A 84 -20.40 -10.24 -33.33
C LEU A 84 -21.35 -11.12 -32.53
N ASP A 85 -21.53 -12.31 -33.06
CA ASP A 85 -22.71 -13.16 -32.98
C ASP A 85 -22.94 -13.86 -31.64
N GLN A 86 -24.22 -14.16 -31.40
CA GLN A 86 -24.66 -15.16 -30.45
C GLN A 86 -24.29 -16.55 -30.97
N THR A 87 -23.28 -17.18 -30.35
CA THR A 87 -23.14 -18.64 -30.37
C THR A 87 -23.09 -19.15 -28.94
N GLN A 88 -24.04 -20.04 -28.63
CA GLN A 88 -24.14 -20.79 -27.39
C GLN A 88 -22.83 -21.54 -27.11
N THR A 89 -22.18 -21.24 -25.99
CA THR A 89 -21.06 -22.04 -25.48
C THR A 89 -21.38 -22.50 -24.07
N SER A 90 -21.53 -23.80 -23.95
CA SER A 90 -21.58 -24.62 -22.73
C SER A 90 -20.78 -24.03 -21.57
N LEU A 91 -21.41 -23.89 -20.41
CA LEU A 91 -20.80 -23.37 -19.19
C LEU A 91 -19.76 -24.38 -18.67
N ASN A 92 -18.48 -24.13 -18.96
CA ASN A 92 -17.38 -24.82 -18.31
C ASN A 92 -17.14 -24.22 -16.91
N PRO A 93 -17.16 -25.02 -15.83
CA PRO A 93 -16.87 -24.54 -14.46
C PRO A 93 -15.42 -24.05 -14.26
N LEU A 94 -14.52 -24.28 -15.24
CA LEU A 94 -13.14 -23.75 -15.24
C LEU A 94 -13.04 -22.24 -15.57
N ALA A 95 -14.09 -21.61 -16.08
CA ALA A 95 -14.03 -20.20 -16.49
C ALA A 95 -14.07 -19.21 -15.31
N LEU A 96 -14.36 -19.68 -14.09
CA LEU A 96 -14.51 -18.82 -12.90
C LEU A 96 -13.17 -18.43 -12.24
N LEU A 97 -12.05 -19.01 -12.64
CA LEU A 97 -10.73 -18.76 -12.04
C LEU A 97 -9.76 -17.98 -12.95
N THR A 98 -10.14 -17.71 -14.19
CA THR A 98 -9.37 -16.83 -15.07
C THR A 98 -9.99 -15.43 -15.02
N PRO A 99 -9.35 -14.45 -14.35
CA PRO A 99 -9.83 -13.08 -14.46
C PRO A 99 -9.67 -12.63 -15.92
N GLU A 100 -10.72 -12.01 -16.45
CA GLU A 100 -10.71 -11.33 -17.74
C GLU A 100 -9.84 -10.08 -17.65
N ILE A 101 -8.52 -10.27 -17.62
CA ILE A 101 -7.51 -9.20 -17.57
C ILE A 101 -7.16 -8.83 -19.02
N LEU A 102 -8.08 -8.14 -19.69
CA LEU A 102 -7.79 -7.42 -20.94
C LEU A 102 -7.89 -5.90 -20.69
N ARG A 103 -7.22 -5.44 -19.62
CA ARG A 103 -6.87 -4.03 -19.41
C ARG A 103 -5.35 -3.92 -19.42
N ALA A 104 -4.84 -2.79 -19.93
CA ALA A 104 -3.41 -2.50 -19.99
C ALA A 104 -2.69 -2.93 -18.69
N PRO A 105 -1.49 -3.53 -18.78
CA PRO A 105 -0.81 -4.09 -17.63
C PRO A 105 -0.66 -3.01 -16.56
N VAL A 106 -1.30 -3.22 -15.40
CA VAL A 106 -1.14 -2.33 -14.26
C VAL A 106 0.34 -2.38 -13.84
N PRO A 107 1.01 -1.23 -13.66
CA PRO A 107 2.44 -1.22 -13.37
C PRO A 107 2.79 -2.07 -12.15
N SER A 108 3.88 -2.84 -12.24
CA SER A 108 4.35 -3.61 -11.09
C SER A 108 4.96 -2.70 -10.02
N ILE A 109 4.79 -3.03 -8.73
CA ILE A 109 5.42 -2.32 -7.62
C ILE A 109 6.82 -2.85 -7.28
N GLU A 110 7.23 -3.97 -7.89
CA GLU A 110 8.51 -4.64 -7.66
C GLU A 110 9.75 -3.73 -7.76
N PRO A 111 9.86 -2.79 -8.73
CA PRO A 111 11.02 -1.90 -8.82
C PRO A 111 11.20 -1.02 -7.59
N LEU A 112 10.11 -0.61 -6.95
CA LEU A 112 10.16 0.14 -5.70
C LEU A 112 10.42 -0.82 -4.53
N ALA A 113 9.73 -1.96 -4.50
CA ALA A 113 9.84 -2.90 -3.40
C ALA A 113 11.23 -3.54 -3.27
N SER A 114 11.97 -3.70 -4.37
CA SER A 114 13.34 -4.23 -4.38
C SER A 114 14.38 -3.24 -3.83
N GLN A 115 14.08 -1.93 -3.85
CA GLN A 115 14.96 -0.89 -3.29
C GLN A 115 14.87 -0.79 -1.76
N ILE A 116 13.85 -1.40 -1.14
CA ILE A 116 13.70 -1.40 0.31
C ILE A 116 14.86 -2.19 0.92
N SER A 117 15.78 -1.45 1.53
CA SER A 117 16.93 -1.98 2.25
C SER A 117 16.54 -2.26 3.71
N GLY A 118 16.89 -3.43 4.23
CA GLY A 118 16.63 -3.79 5.62
C GLY A 118 16.53 -5.30 5.81
N LYS A 119 16.65 -5.76 7.06
CA LYS A 119 16.46 -7.16 7.39
C LYS A 119 14.96 -7.44 7.45
N ILE A 120 14.44 -8.15 6.45
CA ILE A 120 13.07 -8.66 6.51
C ILE A 120 13.03 -9.86 7.46
N ASP A 121 12.03 -9.89 8.34
CA ASP A 121 11.75 -11.02 9.21
C ASP A 121 11.47 -12.26 8.35
N PRO A 122 12.17 -13.39 8.53
CA PRO A 122 11.92 -14.60 7.76
C PRO A 122 10.47 -15.08 7.83
N LYS A 123 9.76 -14.80 8.94
CA LYS A 123 8.34 -15.15 9.08
C LYS A 123 7.44 -14.33 8.16
N ALA A 124 7.91 -13.18 7.68
CA ALA A 124 7.14 -12.29 6.81
C ALA A 124 7.25 -12.67 5.34
N LEU A 125 8.22 -13.53 5.00
CA LEU A 125 8.50 -13.94 3.64
C LEU A 125 7.52 -15.02 3.20
N ASP A 126 7.34 -15.13 1.89
CA ASP A 126 6.54 -16.19 1.30
C ASP A 126 7.07 -17.56 1.73
N SER A 127 6.21 -18.30 2.42
CA SER A 127 6.50 -19.64 2.91
C SER A 127 6.14 -20.72 1.90
N GLY A 128 5.55 -20.34 0.75
CA GLY A 128 5.10 -21.26 -0.28
C GLY A 128 3.95 -22.15 0.20
N LEU A 129 3.12 -21.67 1.13
CA LEU A 129 1.98 -22.43 1.65
C LEU A 129 0.80 -22.48 0.68
N ILE A 130 0.62 -21.45 -0.15
CA ILE A 130 -0.44 -21.40 -1.16
C ILE A 130 0.15 -21.84 -2.51
N VAL A 131 0.09 -23.13 -2.80
CA VAL A 131 0.65 -23.69 -4.04
C VAL A 131 -0.44 -24.20 -4.97
N ALA A 132 -1.45 -24.90 -4.42
CA ALA A 132 -2.48 -25.53 -5.23
C ALA A 132 -3.70 -24.63 -5.43
N ALA A 133 -4.41 -24.84 -6.55
CA ALA A 133 -5.71 -24.21 -6.80
C ALA A 133 -6.73 -24.54 -5.69
N ASP A 134 -6.68 -25.77 -5.17
CA ASP A 134 -7.50 -26.22 -4.05
C ASP A 134 -7.28 -25.38 -2.78
N ASP A 135 -6.04 -24.98 -2.50
CA ASP A 135 -5.70 -24.18 -1.32
C ASP A 135 -6.30 -22.78 -1.44
N GLN A 136 -6.21 -22.19 -2.63
CA GLN A 136 -6.83 -20.91 -2.93
C GLN A 136 -8.36 -20.98 -2.78
N GLN A 137 -9.00 -22.02 -3.31
CA GLN A 137 -10.45 -22.19 -3.20
C GLN A 137 -10.91 -22.31 -1.74
N LYS A 138 -10.17 -23.01 -0.89
CA LYS A 138 -10.47 -23.11 0.54
C LYS A 138 -10.40 -21.77 1.25
N ILE A 139 -9.31 -21.02 1.02
CA ILE A 139 -9.15 -19.67 1.57
C ILE A 139 -10.32 -18.80 1.13
N VAL A 140 -10.69 -18.85 -0.15
CA VAL A 140 -11.79 -18.07 -0.70
C VAL A 140 -13.12 -18.41 -0.01
N GLN A 141 -13.46 -19.70 0.10
CA GLN A 141 -14.71 -20.13 0.73
C GLN A 141 -14.76 -19.72 2.21
N TYR A 142 -13.68 -19.98 2.96
CA TYR A 142 -13.58 -19.64 4.37
C TYR A 142 -13.74 -18.13 4.61
N MET A 143 -13.03 -17.29 3.86
CA MET A 143 -13.10 -15.83 4.03
C MET A 143 -14.44 -15.26 3.56
N ALA A 144 -14.99 -15.78 2.47
CA ALA A 144 -16.30 -15.38 1.96
C ALA A 144 -17.41 -15.61 3.00
N GLU A 145 -17.41 -16.78 3.65
CA GLU A 145 -18.35 -17.11 4.70
C GLU A 145 -18.13 -16.24 5.95
N LYS A 146 -16.90 -16.22 6.48
CA LYS A 146 -16.56 -15.50 7.71
C LYS A 146 -16.89 -14.01 7.66
N TYR A 147 -16.67 -13.38 6.51
CA TYR A 147 -16.87 -11.94 6.33
C TYR A 147 -18.18 -11.59 5.61
N SER A 148 -18.98 -12.60 5.25
CA SER A 148 -20.26 -12.43 4.54
C SER A 148 -20.12 -11.67 3.21
N ILE A 149 -19.14 -12.06 2.41
CA ILE A 149 -18.80 -11.45 1.10
C ILE A 149 -18.87 -12.52 0.03
N GLU A 150 -19.21 -12.13 -1.20
CA GLU A 150 -19.25 -13.06 -2.32
C GLU A 150 -17.87 -13.71 -2.56
N ALA A 151 -17.87 -15.04 -2.68
CA ALA A 151 -16.66 -15.82 -2.97
C ALA A 151 -15.93 -15.35 -4.24
N LYS A 152 -16.67 -14.85 -5.24
CA LYS A 152 -16.09 -14.28 -6.46
C LYS A 152 -15.20 -13.07 -6.16
N ALA A 153 -15.66 -12.14 -5.32
CA ALA A 153 -14.91 -10.94 -4.95
C ALA A 153 -13.66 -11.30 -4.14
N ILE A 154 -13.80 -12.18 -3.14
CA ILE A 154 -12.68 -12.69 -2.35
C ILE A 154 -11.65 -13.40 -3.24
N GLY A 155 -12.09 -14.20 -4.21
CA GLY A 155 -11.22 -14.84 -5.19
C GLY A 155 -10.44 -13.86 -6.04
N GLN A 156 -11.07 -12.76 -6.50
CA GLN A 156 -10.39 -11.69 -7.22
C GLN A 156 -9.34 -11.00 -6.35
N TYR A 157 -9.66 -10.71 -5.08
CA TYR A 157 -8.72 -10.11 -4.14
C TYR A 157 -7.53 -11.03 -3.84
N LEU A 158 -7.79 -12.33 -3.63
CA LEU A 158 -6.73 -13.31 -3.43
C LEU A 158 -5.82 -13.41 -4.67
N ALA A 159 -6.39 -13.42 -5.88
CA ALA A 159 -5.60 -13.42 -7.11
C ALA A 159 -4.67 -12.20 -7.21
N HIS A 160 -5.16 -11.00 -6.87
CA HIS A 160 -4.33 -9.80 -6.79
C HIS A 160 -3.24 -9.95 -5.71
N VAL A 161 -3.57 -10.46 -4.53
CA VAL A 161 -2.60 -10.70 -3.45
C VAL A 161 -1.50 -11.67 -3.88
N MET A 162 -1.83 -12.76 -4.59
CA MET A 162 -0.82 -13.72 -5.07
C MET A 162 0.18 -13.11 -6.07
N VAL A 163 -0.26 -12.12 -6.86
CA VAL A 163 0.65 -11.37 -7.73
C VAL A 163 1.50 -10.41 -6.89
N VAL A 164 0.85 -9.57 -6.08
CA VAL A 164 1.54 -8.52 -5.32
C VAL A 164 2.50 -9.08 -4.28
N ALA A 165 2.14 -10.17 -3.59
CA ALA A 165 2.97 -10.87 -2.63
C ALA A 165 4.34 -11.25 -3.22
N ARG A 166 4.35 -11.69 -4.49
CA ARG A 166 5.59 -11.99 -5.22
C ARG A 166 6.37 -10.72 -5.57
N GLU A 167 5.69 -9.68 -6.06
CA GLU A 167 6.32 -8.38 -6.38
C GLU A 167 7.01 -7.76 -5.15
N VAL A 168 6.41 -7.90 -3.96
CA VAL A 168 6.98 -7.37 -2.72
C VAL A 168 7.81 -8.39 -1.93
N ASN A 169 7.79 -9.67 -2.29
CA ASN A 169 8.40 -10.76 -1.52
C ASN A 169 7.91 -10.79 -0.05
N LEU A 170 6.59 -10.80 0.13
CA LEU A 170 5.94 -11.00 1.43
C LEU A 170 4.97 -12.17 1.36
N ASP A 171 4.68 -12.77 2.51
CA ASP A 171 3.69 -13.83 2.65
C ASP A 171 2.29 -13.36 2.18
N PRO A 172 1.67 -14.02 1.18
CA PRO A 172 0.33 -13.68 0.73
C PRO A 172 -0.72 -13.82 1.84
N LEU A 173 -0.56 -14.77 2.77
CA LEU A 173 -1.49 -14.93 3.90
C LEU A 173 -1.41 -13.75 4.87
N LEU A 174 -0.22 -13.15 5.05
CA LEU A 174 -0.04 -11.95 5.84
C LEU A 174 -0.77 -10.76 5.20
N LEU A 175 -0.61 -10.55 3.89
CA LEU A 175 -1.28 -9.47 3.16
C LEU A 175 -2.80 -9.61 3.23
N PHE A 176 -3.30 -10.83 3.03
CA PHE A 176 -4.74 -11.10 3.07
C PHE A 176 -5.33 -10.92 4.47
N ALA A 177 -4.60 -11.34 5.50
CA ALA A 177 -4.97 -11.08 6.90
C ALA A 177 -5.02 -9.57 7.22
N VAL A 178 -4.06 -8.78 6.74
CA VAL A 178 -4.08 -7.32 6.89
C VAL A 178 -5.33 -6.74 6.23
N MET A 179 -5.62 -7.10 4.97
CA MET A 179 -6.83 -6.62 4.27
C MET A 179 -8.12 -6.92 5.03
N ALA A 180 -8.21 -8.11 5.60
CA ALA A 180 -9.36 -8.55 6.37
C ALA A 180 -9.58 -7.68 7.63
N ILE A 181 -8.49 -7.37 8.36
CA ILE A 181 -8.53 -6.55 9.57
C ILE A 181 -8.72 -5.06 9.27
N GLU A 182 -8.14 -4.55 8.17
CA GLU A 182 -8.18 -3.13 7.81
C GLU A 182 -9.56 -2.70 7.32
N SER A 183 -10.17 -3.46 6.41
CA SER A 183 -11.36 -3.00 5.69
C SER A 183 -12.53 -3.96 5.72
N ASN A 184 -12.39 -5.14 6.34
CA ASN A 184 -13.33 -6.24 6.13
C ASN A 184 -13.57 -6.48 4.62
N PHE A 185 -12.49 -6.43 3.82
CA PHE A 185 -12.52 -6.53 2.35
C PHE A 185 -13.45 -5.54 1.62
N ASN A 186 -13.79 -4.41 2.23
CA ASN A 186 -14.55 -3.35 1.56
C ASN A 186 -13.60 -2.44 0.75
N PRO A 187 -13.63 -2.48 -0.59
CA PRO A 187 -12.72 -1.68 -1.42
C PRO A 187 -13.05 -0.19 -1.42
N LEU A 188 -14.24 0.20 -0.92
CA LEU A 188 -14.69 1.59 -0.80
C LEU A 188 -14.57 2.12 0.64
N ALA A 189 -13.96 1.34 1.55
CA ALA A 189 -13.80 1.76 2.94
C ALA A 189 -12.97 3.05 3.04
N GLN A 190 -13.44 3.99 3.86
CA GLN A 190 -12.75 5.23 4.16
C GLN A 190 -12.84 5.54 5.67
N SER A 191 -11.70 5.75 6.31
CA SER A 191 -11.65 6.13 7.72
C SER A 191 -11.74 7.64 7.92
N PRO A 192 -12.10 8.13 9.13
CA PRO A 192 -12.09 9.55 9.46
C PRO A 192 -10.71 10.21 9.30
N ALA A 193 -9.62 9.43 9.43
CA ALA A 193 -8.26 9.91 9.24
C ALA A 193 -7.84 10.01 7.75
N GLY A 194 -8.71 9.57 6.84
CA GLY A 194 -8.48 9.57 5.40
C GLY A 194 -7.77 8.32 4.87
N ALA A 195 -7.79 7.21 5.63
CA ALA A 195 -7.31 5.92 5.14
C ALA A 195 -8.34 5.32 4.16
N GLN A 196 -7.90 4.71 3.06
CA GLN A 196 -8.79 4.31 1.96
C GLN A 196 -8.50 2.89 1.45
N GLY A 197 -9.57 2.22 1.02
CA GLY A 197 -9.53 0.94 0.30
C GLY A 197 -9.25 -0.29 1.16
N LEU A 198 -8.93 -1.40 0.49
CA LEU A 198 -8.81 -2.73 1.08
C LEU A 198 -7.77 -2.83 2.21
N MET A 199 -6.64 -2.14 2.07
CA MET A 199 -5.54 -2.12 3.03
C MET A 199 -5.49 -0.82 3.85
N GLN A 200 -6.54 0.02 3.78
CA GLN A 200 -6.65 1.30 4.51
C GLN A 200 -5.37 2.15 4.42
N VAL A 201 -4.93 2.44 3.20
CA VAL A 201 -3.74 3.27 2.97
C VAL A 201 -4.10 4.74 3.22
N LEU A 202 -3.28 5.46 3.98
CA LEU A 202 -3.38 6.93 4.12
C LEU A 202 -2.92 7.60 2.83
N THR A 203 -3.82 7.67 1.83
CA THR A 203 -3.52 8.13 0.47
C THR A 203 -2.84 9.49 0.44
N ARG A 204 -3.27 10.44 1.28
CA ARG A 204 -2.68 11.80 1.37
C ARG A 204 -1.17 11.82 1.69
N LEU A 205 -0.64 10.78 2.31
CA LEU A 205 0.79 10.66 2.65
C LEU A 205 1.59 9.89 1.60
N HIS A 206 0.89 9.30 0.62
CA HIS A 206 1.44 8.35 -0.35
C HIS A 206 0.90 8.58 -1.76
N GLU A 207 0.45 9.80 -2.07
CA GLU A 207 -0.15 10.15 -3.36
C GLU A 207 0.80 9.83 -4.53
N GLU A 208 2.10 10.04 -4.32
CA GLU A 208 3.16 9.76 -5.29
C GLU A 208 3.21 8.28 -5.68
N LYS A 209 2.86 7.38 -4.76
CA LYS A 209 2.81 5.93 -5.03
C LYS A 209 1.59 5.53 -5.84
N PHE A 210 0.55 6.36 -5.85
CA PHE A 210 -0.67 6.13 -6.62
C PHE A 210 -0.64 6.73 -8.03
N VAL A 211 0.31 7.63 -8.34
CA VAL A 211 0.47 8.24 -9.67
C VAL A 211 0.50 7.20 -10.81
N PRO A 212 1.28 6.10 -10.74
CA PRO A 212 1.30 5.08 -11.79
C PRO A 212 -0.05 4.37 -12.03
N TYR A 213 -0.98 4.47 -11.09
CA TYR A 213 -2.28 3.79 -11.10
C TYR A 213 -3.47 4.71 -11.43
N GLY A 214 -3.19 5.98 -11.75
CA GLY A 214 -4.18 7.01 -12.03
C GLY A 214 -4.41 8.01 -10.90
N GLY A 215 -3.42 8.19 -10.01
CA GLY A 215 -3.44 9.19 -8.95
C GLY A 215 -4.25 8.77 -7.71
N PRO A 216 -4.49 9.69 -6.75
CA PRO A 216 -5.08 9.37 -5.44
C PRO A 216 -6.39 8.60 -5.48
N GLY A 217 -7.25 8.85 -6.48
CA GLY A 217 -8.51 8.13 -6.67
C GLY A 217 -8.34 6.62 -6.94
N ALA A 218 -7.14 6.19 -7.36
CA ALA A 218 -6.81 4.78 -7.51
C ALA A 218 -6.75 4.02 -6.18
N ALA A 219 -6.75 4.70 -5.03
CA ALA A 219 -6.81 4.08 -3.71
C ALA A 219 -8.04 3.20 -3.50
N PHE A 220 -9.14 3.40 -4.24
CA PHE A 220 -10.33 2.55 -4.22
C PHE A 220 -10.30 1.41 -5.26
N LYS A 221 -9.27 1.35 -6.12
CA LYS A 221 -9.07 0.22 -7.04
C LYS A 221 -8.36 -0.90 -6.28
N PRO A 222 -8.94 -2.11 -6.16
CA PRO A 222 -8.37 -3.21 -5.39
C PRO A 222 -6.90 -3.46 -5.68
N GLU A 223 -6.56 -3.61 -6.95
CA GLU A 223 -5.22 -3.94 -7.40
C GLU A 223 -4.17 -2.88 -7.01
N ALA A 224 -4.47 -1.58 -7.23
CA ALA A 224 -3.57 -0.49 -6.88
C ALA A 224 -3.41 -0.35 -5.36
N ASN A 225 -4.52 -0.48 -4.62
CA ASN A 225 -4.52 -0.39 -3.17
C ASN A 225 -3.68 -1.50 -2.52
N ILE A 226 -3.83 -2.75 -3.01
CA ILE A 226 -3.06 -3.89 -2.53
C ILE A 226 -1.56 -3.69 -2.80
N ARG A 227 -1.17 -3.23 -4.00
CA ARG A 227 0.25 -2.93 -4.32
C ARG A 227 0.86 -1.90 -3.40
N VAL A 228 0.18 -0.75 -3.24
CA VAL A 228 0.71 0.34 -2.41
C VAL A 228 0.72 -0.05 -0.93
N GLY A 229 -0.34 -0.69 -0.43
CA GLY A 229 -0.42 -1.17 0.96
C GLY A 229 0.66 -2.22 1.27
N ALA A 230 0.85 -3.20 0.40
CA ALA A 230 1.88 -4.23 0.57
C ALA A 230 3.30 -3.63 0.55
N TYR A 231 3.57 -2.66 -0.32
CA TYR A 231 4.83 -1.92 -0.34
C TYR A 231 5.09 -1.19 0.98
N ILE A 232 4.08 -0.47 1.51
CA ILE A 232 4.18 0.26 2.78
C ILE A 232 4.43 -0.71 3.93
N LEU A 233 3.72 -1.84 3.97
CA LEU A 233 3.92 -2.86 4.99
C LEU A 233 5.34 -3.44 4.94
N LYS A 234 5.85 -3.77 3.74
CA LYS A 234 7.23 -4.23 3.56
C LYS A 234 8.23 -3.21 4.11
N HIS A 235 8.03 -1.93 3.79
CA HIS A 235 8.89 -0.85 4.26
C HIS A 235 8.94 -0.80 5.79
N PHE A 236 7.80 -0.92 6.47
CA PHE A 236 7.75 -0.93 7.93
C PHE A 236 8.33 -2.20 8.55
N ILE A 237 8.16 -3.37 7.93
CA ILE A 237 8.83 -4.60 8.36
C ILE A 237 10.36 -4.44 8.26
N ALA A 238 10.85 -3.85 7.16
CA ALA A 238 12.27 -3.63 6.95
C ALA A 238 12.88 -2.67 7.99
N ILE A 239 12.19 -1.57 8.30
CA ILE A 239 12.66 -0.58 9.29
C ILE A 239 12.66 -1.14 10.70
N SER A 240 11.63 -1.91 11.05
CA SER A 240 11.49 -2.46 12.40
C SER A 240 12.22 -3.79 12.61
N GLY A 241 12.63 -4.46 11.53
CA GLY A 241 13.31 -5.75 11.56
C GLY A 241 12.45 -6.94 12.02
N SER A 242 11.13 -6.76 12.14
CA SER A 242 10.21 -7.80 12.60
C SER A 242 8.80 -7.60 12.03
N ILE A 243 8.01 -8.67 11.89
CA ILE A 243 6.59 -8.51 11.51
C ILE A 243 5.83 -7.69 12.56
N HIS A 244 6.09 -7.95 13.84
CA HIS A 244 5.37 -7.30 14.94
C HIS A 244 5.61 -5.79 14.93
N GLY A 245 6.86 -5.38 14.76
CA GLY A 245 7.21 -3.97 14.59
C GLY A 245 6.58 -3.40 13.33
N GLY A 246 6.64 -4.11 12.21
CA GLY A 246 6.10 -3.65 10.93
C GLY A 246 4.61 -3.37 10.99
N LEU A 247 3.83 -4.31 11.53
CA LEU A 247 2.39 -4.14 11.74
C LEU A 247 2.06 -3.02 12.74
N ARG A 248 2.87 -2.86 13.80
CA ARG A 248 2.69 -1.74 14.74
C ARG A 248 2.91 -0.39 14.07
N HIS A 249 3.91 -0.27 13.20
CA HIS A 249 4.14 0.94 12.43
C HIS A 249 3.03 1.16 11.39
N TYR A 250 2.56 0.10 10.74
CA TYR A 250 1.51 0.16 9.72
C TYR A 250 0.22 0.81 10.25
N VAL A 251 -0.25 0.39 11.43
CA VAL A 251 -1.45 0.97 12.07
C VAL A 251 -1.19 2.32 12.75
N GLY A 252 0.06 2.83 12.73
CA GLY A 252 0.45 4.05 13.45
C GLY A 252 0.60 3.88 14.97
N GLY A 253 0.62 2.64 15.46
CA GLY A 253 0.71 2.28 16.88
C GLY A 253 2.11 2.43 17.52
N ALA A 254 3.09 2.98 16.79
CA ALA A 254 4.45 3.17 17.30
C ALA A 254 4.55 4.17 18.48
N VAL A 255 3.55 5.04 18.65
CA VAL A 255 3.54 6.11 19.67
C VAL A 255 2.53 5.85 20.79
N ILE A 256 1.34 5.30 20.46
CA ILE A 256 0.19 5.23 21.37
C ILE A 256 -0.17 3.76 21.72
N GLY A 257 0.57 2.79 21.15
CA GLY A 257 0.23 1.37 21.20
C GLY A 257 -0.65 0.96 20.01
N ASP A 258 -0.68 -0.34 19.72
CA ASP A 258 -1.35 -0.90 18.52
C ASP A 258 -2.81 -1.31 18.76
N GLY A 259 -3.36 -1.10 19.96
CA GLY A 259 -4.75 -1.46 20.29
C GLY A 259 -5.07 -2.96 20.09
N GLY A 260 -4.04 -3.81 20.10
CA GLY A 260 -4.17 -5.25 19.82
C GLY A 260 -4.24 -5.58 18.32
N TYR A 261 -4.04 -4.61 17.43
CA TYR A 261 -4.04 -4.78 15.98
C TYR A 261 -3.09 -5.90 15.53
N VAL A 262 -1.84 -5.86 16.00
CA VAL A 262 -0.82 -6.86 15.65
C VAL A 262 -1.32 -8.27 15.99
N GLY A 263 -1.91 -8.44 17.17
CA GLY A 263 -2.48 -9.72 17.58
C GLY A 263 -3.67 -10.16 16.73
N LYS A 264 -4.52 -9.23 16.26
CA LYS A 264 -5.65 -9.55 15.37
C LYS A 264 -5.15 -10.05 14.01
N VAL A 265 -4.23 -9.33 13.37
CA VAL A 265 -3.67 -9.71 12.07
C VAL A 265 -2.96 -11.05 12.14
N LEU A 266 -2.11 -11.26 13.14
CA LEU A 266 -1.37 -12.52 13.27
C LEU A 266 -2.30 -13.69 13.56
N ARG A 267 -3.34 -13.52 14.39
CA ARG A 267 -4.35 -14.59 14.60
C ARG A 267 -5.11 -14.92 13.32
N GLU A 268 -5.49 -13.91 12.53
CA GLU A 268 -6.16 -14.11 11.25
C GLU A 268 -5.27 -14.90 10.28
N ARG A 269 -4.00 -14.54 10.19
CA ARG A 269 -3.00 -15.28 9.40
C ARG A 269 -2.84 -16.72 9.89
N GLU A 270 -2.71 -16.95 11.20
CA GLU A 270 -2.57 -18.31 11.75
C GLU A 270 -3.80 -19.17 11.47
N GLN A 271 -5.02 -18.61 11.51
CA GLN A 271 -6.23 -19.35 11.13
C GLN A 271 -6.18 -19.84 9.68
N LEU A 272 -5.68 -19.01 8.76
CA LEU A 272 -5.49 -19.42 7.37
C LEU A 272 -4.42 -20.51 7.23
N ILE A 273 -3.32 -20.40 7.98
CA ILE A 273 -2.27 -21.43 7.99
C ILE A 273 -2.85 -22.77 8.50
N THR A 274 -3.61 -22.74 9.60
CA THR A 274 -4.27 -23.93 10.16
C THR A 274 -5.20 -24.56 9.13
N LEU A 275 -6.06 -23.76 8.48
CA LEU A 275 -6.98 -24.22 7.41
C LEU A 275 -6.27 -24.98 6.29
N LEU A 276 -5.06 -24.54 5.91
CA LEU A 276 -4.28 -25.20 4.87
C LEU A 276 -3.61 -26.49 5.40
N SER A 277 -3.09 -26.46 6.63
CA SER A 277 -2.39 -27.60 7.25
C SER A 277 -3.27 -28.80 7.62
N GLU A 278 -4.57 -28.58 7.85
CA GLU A 278 -5.52 -29.64 8.19
C GLU A 278 -5.68 -30.67 7.07
N LYS A 279 -5.46 -30.28 5.80
CA LYS A 279 -5.52 -31.22 4.66
C LYS A 279 -4.32 -32.15 4.63
N THR A 280 -3.12 -31.66 4.91
CA THR A 280 -1.87 -32.45 4.84
C THR A 280 -1.99 -33.68 5.75
N ASN A 281 -2.53 -33.48 6.96
CA ASN A 281 -2.72 -34.56 7.92
C ASN A 281 -3.85 -35.53 7.54
N LEU A 282 -4.91 -35.07 6.85
CA LEU A 282 -6.02 -35.92 6.41
C LEU A 282 -5.70 -36.70 5.12
N SER A 283 -4.95 -36.12 4.18
CA SER A 283 -4.48 -36.82 2.97
C SER A 283 -3.43 -37.88 3.30
N ASP A 284 -2.52 -37.59 4.22
CA ASP A 284 -1.45 -38.51 4.60
C ASP A 284 -1.97 -39.70 5.42
N ASN A 285 -2.96 -39.48 6.30
CA ASN A 285 -3.61 -40.57 7.02
C ASN A 285 -4.47 -41.46 6.12
N SER A 286 -5.20 -40.87 5.16
CA SER A 286 -6.03 -41.65 4.24
C SER A 286 -5.21 -42.44 3.20
N ALA A 287 -4.01 -41.95 2.83
CA ALA A 287 -3.05 -42.71 2.04
C ALA A 287 -2.44 -43.90 2.81
N ASN A 288 -2.05 -43.71 4.08
CA ASN A 288 -1.51 -44.77 4.93
C ASN A 288 -2.53 -45.86 5.28
N LEU A 289 -3.80 -45.50 5.45
CA LEU A 289 -4.90 -46.45 5.67
C LEU A 289 -5.14 -47.36 4.45
N LYS A 290 -5.05 -46.81 3.23
CA LYS A 290 -5.18 -47.61 2.00
C LYS A 290 -4.01 -48.58 1.79
N GLN A 291 -2.81 -48.23 2.22
CA GLN A 291 -1.64 -49.10 2.12
C GLN A 291 -1.63 -50.21 3.18
N THR A 292 -2.23 -49.97 4.34
CA THR A 292 -2.36 -50.96 5.43
C THR A 292 -3.44 -52.01 5.14
N ILE A 293 -4.52 -51.64 4.43
CA ILE A 293 -5.61 -52.55 4.06
C ILE A 293 -5.26 -53.40 2.82
N SER A 294 -4.21 -53.04 2.08
CA SER A 294 -3.74 -53.78 0.89
C SER A 294 -2.61 -54.79 1.19
N ARG A 295 -2.33 -55.10 2.46
CA ARG A 295 -1.42 -56.15 2.92
C ARG A 295 -2.20 -57.18 3.74
#